data_AF-A0A416L7L6-F1
#
_entry.id   AF-A0A416L7L6-F1
#
_cell.length_a   1.000
_cell.length_b   1.000
_cell.length_c   1.000
_cell.angle_alpha   90.00
_cell.angle_beta   90.00
_cell.angle_gamma   90.00
#
_symmetry.space_group_name_H-M   'P 1'
#
loop_
_entity.id
_entity.type
_entity.pdbx_description
1 polymer ?
#
loop_
_entity_poly.entity_id
_entity_poly.type
_entity_poly.pdbx_seq_one_letter_code
_entity_poly.pdbx_strand_id
1 'polypeptide(L)'
;MAYNHGREERKWRLWKEAEEKILRKYGVDESTIEEIRIYDRAEFNSNRRFYRYMNDVAEYLEEMADTEPQAEVHSVEDLLNEIDSEALYRALLKDFAFIFGSLHF
;
A
#
# COMPACT_ATOMS: atom_id res chain seq x y z
N MET A 1 -10.58 6.03 5.86
CA MET A 1 -11.54 5.54 6.89
C MET A 1 -10.95 4.30 7.54
N ALA A 2 -10.56 4.37 8.81
CA ALA A 2 -9.90 3.25 9.49
C ALA A 2 -10.85 2.05 9.67
N TYR A 3 -10.34 0.83 9.44
CA TYR A 3 -11.07 -0.41 9.59
C TYR A 3 -11.45 -0.68 11.07
N ASN A 4 -12.74 -0.60 11.41
CA ASN A 4 -13.22 -0.87 12.77
C ASN A 4 -13.45 -2.37 13.00
N HIS A 5 -12.46 -3.02 13.59
CA HIS A 5 -12.45 -4.47 13.82
C HIS A 5 -13.66 -4.98 14.62
N GLY A 6 -14.05 -4.29 15.71
CA GLY A 6 -15.15 -4.74 16.58
C GLY A 6 -16.51 -4.68 15.88
N ARG A 7 -16.70 -3.71 14.98
CA ARG A 7 -17.93 -3.62 14.18
C ARG A 7 -18.03 -4.74 13.15
N GLU A 8 -16.93 -5.03 12.47
CA GLU A 8 -16.92 -6.05 11.42
C GLU A 8 -16.99 -7.48 11.99
N GLU A 9 -16.37 -7.76 13.14
CA GLU A 9 -16.53 -9.05 13.83
C GLU A 9 -17.97 -9.30 14.27
N ARG A 10 -18.66 -8.26 14.76
CA ARG A 10 -20.07 -8.37 15.17
C ARG A 10 -20.99 -8.68 13.99
N LYS A 11 -20.75 -8.06 12.83
CA LYS A 11 -21.47 -8.37 11.60
C LYS A 11 -21.20 -9.79 11.12
N TRP A 12 -19.93 -10.21 11.12
CA TRP A 12 -19.55 -11.56 10.72
C TRP A 12 -20.22 -12.63 11.59
N ARG A 13 -20.25 -12.42 12.91
CA ARG A 13 -20.92 -13.35 13.83
C ARG A 13 -22.42 -13.49 13.54
N LEU A 14 -23.12 -12.36 13.37
CA LEU A 14 -24.55 -12.37 13.07
C LEU A 14 -24.86 -13.05 11.73
N TRP A 15 -24.03 -12.80 10.72
CA TRP A 15 -24.16 -13.43 9.41
C TRP A 15 -23.90 -14.96 9.50
N LYS A 16 -22.83 -15.38 10.16
CA LYS A 16 -22.50 -16.81 10.35
C LYS A 16 -23.56 -17.57 11.14
N GLU A 17 -24.08 -17.00 12.21
CA GLU A 17 -25.15 -17.63 12.99
C GLU A 17 -26.43 -17.84 12.16
N ALA A 18 -26.77 -16.90 11.28
CA ALA A 18 -27.90 -17.04 10.38
C ALA A 18 -27.66 -18.14 9.33
N GLU A 19 -26.46 -18.20 8.77
CA GLU A 19 -26.07 -19.21 7.79
C GLU A 19 -26.06 -20.63 8.38
N GLU A 20 -25.43 -20.83 9.54
CA GLU A 20 -25.40 -22.13 10.22
C GLU A 20 -26.82 -22.60 10.59
N LYS A 21 -27.70 -21.67 11.01
CA LYS A 21 -29.10 -21.98 11.28
C LYS A 21 -29.84 -22.44 10.01
N ILE A 22 -29.52 -21.85 8.87
CA ILE A 22 -30.07 -22.26 7.57
C ILE A 22 -29.54 -23.65 7.18
N LEU A 23 -28.24 -23.89 7.33
CA LEU A 23 -27.62 -25.19 7.01
C LEU A 23 -28.21 -26.33 7.85
N ARG A 24 -28.40 -26.11 9.15
CA ARG A 24 -29.08 -27.07 10.04
C ARG A 24 -30.53 -27.33 9.61
N LYS A 25 -31.25 -26.28 9.17
CA LYS A 25 -32.63 -26.42 8.66
C LYS A 25 -32.69 -27.29 7.40
N TYR A 26 -31.68 -27.24 6.55
CA TYR A 26 -31.58 -28.06 5.34
C TYR A 26 -30.99 -29.46 5.58
N GLY A 27 -30.71 -29.83 6.84
CA GLY A 27 -30.23 -31.17 7.20
C GLY A 27 -28.76 -31.40 6.85
N VAL A 28 -27.96 -30.35 6.74
CA VAL A 28 -26.50 -30.46 6.60
C VAL A 28 -25.92 -30.99 7.92
N ASP A 29 -24.97 -31.93 7.81
CA ASP A 29 -24.29 -32.51 8.96
C ASP A 29 -23.50 -31.45 9.75
N GLU A 30 -23.48 -31.59 11.07
CA GLU A 30 -22.81 -30.64 11.96
C GLU A 30 -21.28 -30.62 11.71
N SER A 31 -20.67 -31.74 11.29
CA SER A 31 -19.24 -31.77 10.93
C SER A 31 -18.94 -30.89 9.72
N THR A 32 -19.83 -30.91 8.73
CA THR A 32 -19.70 -30.08 7.52
C THR A 32 -19.91 -28.61 7.85
N ILE A 33 -20.86 -28.30 8.75
CA ILE A 33 -21.09 -26.93 9.23
C ILE A 33 -19.85 -26.40 9.96
N GLU A 34 -19.22 -27.22 10.81
CA GLU A 34 -18.01 -26.85 11.54
C GLU A 34 -16.80 -26.67 10.61
N GLU A 35 -16.64 -27.52 9.60
CA GLU A 35 -15.61 -27.36 8.58
C GLU A 35 -15.77 -26.03 7.83
N ILE A 36 -17.00 -25.70 7.38
CA ILE A 36 -17.32 -24.42 6.74
C ILE A 36 -16.99 -23.24 7.68
N ARG A 37 -17.32 -23.35 8.97
CA ARG A 37 -17.02 -22.30 9.96
C ARG A 37 -15.51 -22.07 10.11
N ILE A 38 -14.71 -23.12 10.07
CA ILE A 38 -13.23 -23.02 10.14
C ILE A 38 -12.69 -22.32 8.90
N TYR A 39 -13.13 -22.73 7.71
CA TYR A 39 -12.73 -22.10 6.44
C TYR A 39 -13.11 -20.62 6.39
N ASP A 40 -14.36 -20.28 6.69
CA ASP A 40 -14.82 -18.89 6.69
C ASP A 40 -14.10 -18.04 7.73
N ARG A 41 -13.71 -18.64 8.86
CA ARG A 41 -12.92 -17.94 9.88
C ARG A 41 -11.50 -17.68 9.38
N ALA A 42 -10.89 -18.62 8.67
CA ALA A 42 -9.58 -18.44 8.07
C ALA A 42 -9.62 -17.36 6.97
N GLU A 43 -10.65 -17.36 6.12
CA GLU A 43 -10.87 -16.34 5.10
C GLU A 43 -11.10 -14.95 5.71
N PHE A 44 -11.97 -14.85 6.72
CA PHE A 44 -12.21 -13.58 7.43
C PHE A 44 -10.92 -13.04 8.08
N ASN A 45 -10.10 -13.92 8.67
CA ASN A 45 -8.80 -13.54 9.22
C ASN A 45 -7.78 -13.12 8.14
N SER A 46 -7.82 -13.72 6.96
CA SER A 46 -6.99 -13.34 5.81
C SER A 46 -7.40 -11.97 5.25
N ASN A 47 -8.69 -11.75 5.02
CA ASN A 47 -9.23 -10.47 4.58
C ASN A 47 -8.92 -9.36 5.60
N ARG A 48 -8.96 -9.65 6.91
CA ARG A 48 -8.48 -8.73 7.95
C ARG A 48 -7.01 -8.34 7.77
N ARG A 49 -6.11 -9.28 7.46
CA ARG A 49 -4.69 -8.97 7.21
C ARG A 49 -4.53 -8.13 5.94
N PHE A 50 -5.33 -8.41 4.92
CA PHE A 50 -5.35 -7.63 3.67
C PHE A 50 -5.80 -6.19 3.89
N TYR A 51 -6.93 -5.95 4.57
CA TYR A 51 -7.39 -4.58 4.84
C TYR A 51 -6.49 -3.79 5.79
N ARG A 52 -5.79 -4.47 6.72
CA ARG A 52 -4.77 -3.81 7.53
C ARG A 52 -3.59 -3.38 6.67
N TYR A 53 -3.06 -4.29 5.85
CA TYR A 53 -1.96 -3.97 4.93
C TYR A 53 -2.31 -2.85 3.95
N MET A 54 -3.52 -2.85 3.38
CA MET A 54 -3.97 -1.77 2.49
C MET A 54 -4.14 -0.42 3.21
N ASN A 55 -4.55 -0.40 4.48
CA ASN A 55 -4.56 0.84 5.25
C ASN A 55 -3.13 1.30 5.56
N ASP A 56 -2.24 0.40 5.98
CA ASP A 56 -0.83 0.73 6.26
C ASP A 56 -0.11 1.26 4.99
N VAL A 57 -0.40 0.68 3.82
CA VAL A 57 0.13 1.14 2.53
C VAL A 57 -0.51 2.45 2.08
N ALA A 58 -1.81 2.64 2.30
CA ALA A 58 -2.48 3.90 1.97
C ALA A 58 -1.97 5.05 2.86
N GLU A 59 -1.74 4.80 4.15
CA GLU A 59 -1.17 5.77 5.10
C GLU A 59 0.27 6.13 4.70
N TYR A 60 1.10 5.15 4.33
CA TYR A 60 2.44 5.41 3.80
C TYR A 60 2.41 6.22 2.50
N LEU A 61 1.48 5.93 1.57
CA LEU A 61 1.33 6.69 0.33
C LEU A 61 0.79 8.11 0.57
N GLU A 62 -0.09 8.30 1.55
CA GLU A 62 -0.62 9.62 1.95
C GLU A 62 0.49 10.46 2.61
N GLU A 63 1.33 9.85 3.46
CA GLU A 63 2.52 10.49 4.06
C GLU A 63 3.57 10.89 3.00
N MET A 64 3.75 10.08 1.95
CA MET A 64 4.61 10.41 0.81
C MET A 64 3.97 11.44 -0.14
N ALA A 65 2.65 11.53 -0.21
CA ALA A 65 1.93 12.52 -1.01
C ALA A 65 1.90 13.91 -0.36
N ASP A 66 1.99 13.98 0.98
CA ASP A 66 2.18 15.22 1.74
C ASP A 66 3.65 15.70 1.74
N THR A 67 4.58 14.88 1.26
CA THR A 67 5.93 15.34 0.93
C THR A 67 5.84 16.07 -0.41
N GLU A 68 6.21 17.35 -0.43
CA GLU A 68 6.16 18.21 -1.63
C GLU A 68 6.61 17.44 -2.88
N PRO A 69 5.92 17.57 -4.03
CA PRO A 69 6.39 16.97 -5.26
C PRO A 69 7.81 17.49 -5.49
N GLN A 70 8.79 16.58 -5.45
CA GLN A 70 10.14 16.91 -5.89
C GLN A 70 9.98 17.50 -7.28
N ALA A 71 10.45 18.74 -7.44
CA ALA A 71 10.28 19.50 -8.67
C ALA A 71 10.64 18.59 -9.85
N GLU A 72 9.72 18.42 -10.79
CA GLU A 72 10.00 17.64 -11.98
C GLU A 72 11.14 18.35 -12.70
N VAL A 73 12.33 17.76 -12.62
CA VAL A 73 13.51 18.31 -13.28
C VAL A 73 13.34 18.09 -14.77
N HIS A 74 12.94 19.14 -15.48
CA HIS A 74 12.68 19.10 -16.90
C HIS A 74 13.92 19.36 -17.75
N SER A 75 15.01 19.87 -17.16
CA SER A 75 16.27 20.16 -17.86
C SER A 75 17.51 19.93 -17.00
N VAL A 76 18.67 19.78 -17.64
CA VAL A 76 19.96 19.65 -16.94
C VAL A 76 20.27 20.92 -16.13
N GLU A 77 19.85 22.10 -16.62
CA GLU A 77 19.97 23.35 -15.86
C GLU A 77 19.15 23.35 -14.57
N ASP A 78 17.92 22.84 -14.58
CA ASP A 78 17.06 22.80 -13.38
C ASP A 78 17.70 21.92 -12.28
N LEU A 79 18.25 20.78 -12.69
CA LEU A 79 18.93 19.83 -11.79
C LEU A 79 20.17 20.45 -11.13
N LEU A 80 20.89 21.29 -11.87
CA LEU A 80 22.06 22.00 -11.37
C LEU A 80 21.67 23.17 -10.44
N ASN A 81 20.53 23.81 -10.67
CA ASN A 81 20.05 24.93 -9.85
C ASN A 81 19.54 24.50 -8.47
N GLU A 82 19.15 23.23 -8.31
CA GLU A 82 18.71 22.66 -7.02
C GLU A 82 19.88 22.23 -6.10
N ILE A 83 21.13 22.31 -6.57
CA ILE A 83 22.29 21.89 -5.80
C ILE A 83 22.74 23.02 -4.85
N ASP A 84 22.42 22.87 -3.57
CA ASP A 84 22.86 23.80 -2.51
C ASP A 84 24.37 23.75 -2.21
N SER A 85 25.07 22.71 -2.68
CA SER A 85 26.51 22.53 -2.48
C SER A 85 27.32 23.06 -3.66
N GLU A 86 27.97 24.21 -3.47
CA GLU A 86 28.81 24.84 -4.51
C GLU A 86 29.95 23.92 -4.99
N ALA A 87 30.50 23.08 -4.10
CA ALA A 87 31.54 22.12 -4.46
C ALA A 87 31.02 21.03 -5.40
N LEU A 88 29.80 20.54 -5.16
CA LEU A 88 29.14 19.52 -5.98
C LEU A 88 28.71 20.10 -7.33
N TYR A 89 28.16 21.32 -7.34
CA TYR A 89 27.81 22.06 -8.55
C TYR A 89 29.01 22.23 -9.49
N ARG A 90 30.16 22.67 -8.95
CA ARG A 90 31.39 22.86 -9.72
C ARG A 90 32.01 21.56 -10.22
N ALA A 91 31.87 20.45 -9.49
CA ALA A 91 32.38 19.15 -9.92
C ALA A 91 31.57 18.63 -11.11
N LEU A 92 30.24 18.66 -11.01
CA LEU A 92 29.34 18.22 -12.08
C LEU A 92 29.49 19.08 -13.35
N LEU A 93 29.59 20.40 -13.21
CA LEU A 93 29.86 21.27 -14.37
C LEU A 93 31.16 20.93 -15.10
N LYS A 94 32.23 20.59 -14.36
CA LYS A 94 33.51 20.21 -14.97
C LYS A 94 33.43 18.86 -15.67
N ASP A 95 32.72 17.90 -15.09
CA ASP A 95 32.56 16.56 -15.65
C ASP A 95 31.65 16.59 -16.90
N PHE A 96 30.58 17.39 -16.90
CA PHE A 96 29.75 17.62 -18.09
C PHE A 96 30.51 18.37 -19.19
N ALA A 97 31.33 19.38 -18.84
CA ALA A 97 32.20 20.06 -19.80
C ALA A 97 33.27 19.12 -20.39
N PHE A 98 33.71 18.12 -19.64
CA PHE A 98 34.66 17.10 -20.11
C PHE A 98 34.01 16.07 -21.05
N ILE A 99 32.76 15.69 -20.78
CA ILE A 99 31.99 14.74 -21.62
C ILE A 99 31.55 15.38 -22.94
N PHE A 100 31.09 16.64 -22.94
CA PHE A 100 30.66 17.33 -24.16
C PHE A 100 31.78 18.13 -24.86
N GLY A 101 32.84 18.52 -24.15
CA GLY A 101 34.00 19.21 -24.73
C GLY A 101 34.93 18.31 -25.55
N SER A 102 34.71 16.99 -25.58
CA SER A 102 35.40 16.05 -26.48
C SER A 102 34.70 15.84 -27.83
N LEU A 103 33.54 16.46 -28.09
CA LEU A 103 33.03 16.63 -29.45
C LEU A 103 33.40 18.02 -29.96
N HIS A 104 34.67 18.18 -30.33
CA HIS A 104 35.08 19.27 -31.19
C HIS A 104 34.70 18.90 -32.64
N PHE A 105 33.81 19.69 -33.23
CA PHE A 105 33.98 20.12 -34.62
C PHE A 105 34.14 21.63 -34.59
#